data_AF-A0A3D1CHZ8-F1
#
_entry.id   AF-A0A3D1CHZ8-F1
#
_cell.length_a   1.000
_cell.length_b   1.000
_cell.length_c   1.000
_cell.angle_alpha   90.00
_cell.angle_beta   90.00
_cell.angle_gamma   90.00
#
_symmetry.space_group_name_H-M   'P 1'
#
loop_
_entity.id
_entity.type
_entity.pdbx_description
1 polymer ?
#
loop_
_entity_poly.entity_id
_entity_poly.type
_entity_poly.pdbx_seq_one_letter_code
_entity_poly.pdbx_strand_id
1 'polypeptide(L)'
;ENVTGSVEKQVRHLIEEGLSACLVKGGHGDKSFVSDYFASAFGHFYCYQPRLNKNVRGTGCVLASSLACYLAQGQDIRDAVILSRSYINRGIRESQTLGPYQLFSHQQQPFALRDIPRLSYTPDLIGKSFSFPE
;
A
#
# COMPACT_ATOMS: atom_id res chain seq x y z
N GLU A 1 -22.70 12.12 -5.01
CA GLU A 1 -22.65 11.97 -3.54
C GLU A 1 -21.57 12.90 -3.01
N ASN A 2 -21.95 13.95 -2.28
CA ASN A 2 -21.04 14.91 -1.67
C ASN A 2 -20.64 14.42 -0.26
N VAL A 3 -19.55 14.99 0.27
CA VAL A 3 -19.03 14.94 1.66
C VAL A 3 -17.76 14.09 1.84
N THR A 4 -16.64 14.59 1.31
CA THR A 4 -15.32 14.72 1.96
C THR A 4 -14.33 15.14 0.86
N GLY A 5 -13.41 16.08 1.13
CA GLY A 5 -12.40 16.46 0.13
C GLY A 5 -11.62 15.22 -0.35
N SER A 6 -11.10 15.23 -1.59
CA SER A 6 -10.23 14.15 -2.10
C SER A 6 -9.25 13.69 -1.02
N VAL A 7 -8.93 12.39 -0.94
CA VAL A 7 -7.93 11.85 0.01
C VAL A 7 -6.66 12.69 0.01
N GLU A 8 -6.25 13.18 -1.16
CA GLU A 8 -5.10 14.07 -1.33
C GLU A 8 -5.25 15.39 -0.55
N LYS A 9 -6.46 15.98 -0.53
CA LYS A 9 -6.75 17.21 0.23
C LYS A 9 -6.71 16.98 1.73
N GLN A 10 -7.29 15.86 2.19
CA GLN A 10 -7.29 15.53 3.63
C GLN A 10 -5.88 15.26 4.12
N VAL A 11 -5.09 14.50 3.35
CA VAL A 11 -3.70 14.21 3.67
C VAL A 11 -2.84 15.47 3.63
N ARG A 12 -3.07 16.36 2.65
CA ARG A 12 -2.39 17.66 2.62
C ARG A 12 -2.66 18.46 3.88
N HIS A 13 -3.92 18.53 4.32
CA HIS A 13 -4.27 19.22 5.55
C HIS A 13 -3.55 18.62 6.77
N LEU A 14 -3.50 17.28 6.90
CA LEU A 14 -2.74 16.63 7.98
C LEU A 14 -1.24 16.99 7.95
N ILE A 15 -0.64 17.10 6.76
CA ILE A 15 0.77 17.50 6.63
C ILE A 15 0.95 18.97 7.02
N GLU A 16 0.03 19.85 6.62
CA GLU A 16 0.03 21.28 7.01
C GLU A 16 -0.13 21.48 8.52
N GLU A 17 -0.86 20.59 9.20
CA GLU A 17 -0.98 20.55 10.67
C GLU A 17 0.27 19.98 11.38
N GLY A 18 1.29 19.55 10.63
CA GLY A 18 2.61 19.20 11.16
C GLY A 18 3.04 17.73 10.98
N LEU A 19 2.26 16.88 10.30
CA LEU A 19 2.73 15.55 9.95
C LEU A 19 3.85 15.62 8.91
N SER A 20 5.01 15.03 9.20
CA SER A 20 6.11 14.96 8.22
C SER A 20 5.78 14.07 7.01
N ALA A 21 4.95 13.05 7.22
CA ALA A 21 4.46 12.16 6.20
C ALA A 21 3.16 11.47 6.64
N CYS A 22 2.36 11.03 5.67
CA CYS A 22 1.09 10.36 5.91
C CYS A 22 0.86 9.25 4.87
N LEU A 23 0.47 8.06 5.33
CA LEU A 23 0.03 6.94 4.49
C LEU A 23 -1.42 6.60 4.84
N VAL A 24 -2.32 6.79 3.87
CA VAL A 24 -3.75 6.45 3.99
C VAL A 24 -4.02 5.17 3.22
N LYS A 25 -4.49 4.14 3.93
CA LYS A 25 -4.85 2.86 3.33
C LYS A 25 -6.25 2.89 2.70
N GLY A 26 -6.45 2.07 1.66
CA GLY A 26 -7.78 1.82 1.11
C GLY A 26 -8.39 3.02 0.38
N GLY A 27 -7.55 3.89 -0.18
CA GLY A 27 -7.99 4.95 -1.07
C GLY A 27 -8.56 4.39 -2.38
N HIS A 28 -9.52 5.11 -2.96
CA HIS A 28 -10.22 4.82 -4.22
C HIS A 28 -10.97 3.47 -4.24
N GLY A 29 -12.31 3.54 -4.16
CA GLY A 29 -13.23 2.41 -3.95
C GLY A 29 -13.38 1.38 -5.08
N ASP A 30 -12.36 1.20 -5.93
CA ASP A 30 -12.35 0.12 -6.91
C ASP A 30 -12.20 -1.24 -6.19
N LYS A 31 -13.05 -2.19 -6.54
CA LYS A 31 -13.01 -3.55 -5.99
C LYS A 31 -11.86 -4.36 -6.57
N SER A 32 -11.36 -4.01 -7.76
CA SER A 32 -10.35 -4.77 -8.49
C SER A 32 -8.94 -4.57 -7.95
N PHE A 33 -8.66 -3.38 -7.43
CA PHE A 33 -7.37 -3.01 -6.86
C PHE A 33 -7.51 -2.62 -5.39
N VAL A 34 -6.42 -2.79 -4.65
CA VAL A 34 -6.23 -2.10 -3.38
C VAL A 34 -5.23 -0.98 -3.63
N SER A 35 -5.58 0.24 -3.22
CA SER A 35 -4.71 1.41 -3.39
C SER A 35 -4.56 2.12 -2.06
N ASP A 36 -3.33 2.50 -1.74
CA ASP A 36 -3.00 3.33 -0.59
C ASP A 36 -2.31 4.61 -1.10
N TYR A 37 -2.59 5.74 -0.46
CA TYR A 37 -2.03 7.04 -0.84
C TYR A 37 -1.01 7.50 0.20
N PHE A 38 0.22 7.76 -0.25
CA PHE A 38 1.30 8.32 0.54
C PHE A 38 1.54 9.77 0.15
N ALA A 39 1.81 10.64 1.13
CA ALA A 39 2.38 11.95 0.88
C ALA A 39 3.34 12.40 2.00
N SER A 40 4.25 13.27 1.63
CA SER A 40 5.20 13.98 2.50
C SER A 40 5.56 15.33 1.87
N ALA A 41 6.38 16.13 2.53
CA ALA A 41 6.96 17.35 1.95
C ALA A 41 7.76 17.11 0.65
N PHE A 42 8.27 15.88 0.43
CA PHE A 42 9.12 15.53 -0.71
C PHE A 42 8.37 14.87 -1.87
N GLY A 43 7.05 14.71 -1.76
CA GLY A 43 6.23 14.13 -2.83
C GLY A 43 5.13 13.21 -2.32
N HIS A 44 4.34 12.72 -3.28
CA HIS A 44 3.20 11.85 -3.04
C HIS A 44 3.11 10.78 -4.13
N PHE A 45 2.42 9.68 -3.81
CA PHE A 45 2.07 8.65 -4.77
C PHE A 45 0.93 7.79 -4.24
N TYR A 46 0.18 7.19 -5.17
CA TYR A 46 -0.62 6.01 -4.93
C TYR A 46 0.24 4.76 -5.12
N CYS A 47 0.19 3.83 -4.18
CA CYS A 47 0.70 2.47 -4.38
C CYS A 47 -0.47 1.50 -4.47
N TYR A 48 -0.51 0.72 -5.56
CA TYR A 48 -1.65 -0.12 -5.85
C TYR A 48 -1.24 -1.51 -6.37
N GLN A 49 -2.09 -2.49 -6.11
CA GLN A 49 -1.90 -3.87 -6.56
C GLN A 49 -3.27 -4.57 -6.69
N PRO A 50 -3.36 -5.65 -7.48
CA PRO A 50 -4.59 -6.42 -7.60
C PRO A 50 -5.10 -6.86 -6.22
N ARG A 51 -6.42 -6.79 -6.03
CA ARG A 51 -7.03 -7.27 -4.79
C ARG A 51 -6.96 -8.80 -4.75
N LEU A 52 -6.37 -9.32 -3.69
CA LEU A 52 -6.35 -10.74 -3.40
C LEU A 52 -7.61 -11.13 -2.63
N ASN A 53 -8.31 -12.18 -3.09
CA ASN A 53 -9.50 -12.71 -2.42
C ASN A 53 -9.10 -13.63 -1.25
N LYS A 54 -8.61 -13.01 -0.16
CA LYS A 54 -8.14 -13.69 1.06
C LYS A 54 -8.64 -12.95 2.30
N ASN A 55 -9.14 -13.71 3.27
CA ASN A 55 -9.70 -13.26 4.54
C ASN A 55 -8.67 -13.33 5.67
N VAL A 56 -7.48 -12.78 5.44
CA VAL A 56 -6.46 -12.66 6.50
C VAL A 56 -6.78 -11.47 7.41
N ARG A 57 -6.49 -11.61 8.69
CA ARG A 57 -6.68 -10.55 9.70
C ARG A 57 -5.34 -9.94 10.08
N GLY A 58 -5.37 -8.73 10.65
CA GLY A 58 -4.17 -8.07 11.16
C GLY A 58 -3.27 -7.41 10.11
N THR A 59 -3.65 -7.39 8.82
CA THR A 59 -2.85 -6.78 7.74
C THR A 59 -2.50 -5.33 8.00
N GLY A 60 -3.38 -4.58 8.68
CA GLY A 60 -3.11 -3.22 9.10
C GLY A 60 -1.99 -3.10 10.13
N CYS A 61 -1.99 -3.95 11.15
CA CYS A 61 -0.94 -4.00 12.17
C CYS A 61 0.38 -4.45 11.55
N VAL A 62 0.34 -5.49 10.71
CA VAL A 62 1.53 -5.98 10.01
C VAL A 62 2.11 -4.89 9.09
N LEU A 63 1.29 -4.08 8.42
CA LEU A 63 1.78 -2.97 7.59
C LEU A 63 2.51 -1.94 8.45
N ALA A 64 1.91 -1.51 9.57
CA ALA A 64 2.51 -0.53 10.45
C ALA A 64 3.82 -1.05 11.09
N SER A 65 3.83 -2.31 11.54
CA SER A 65 5.01 -2.95 12.11
C SER A 65 6.14 -3.10 11.08
N SER A 66 5.83 -3.60 9.88
CA SER A 66 6.85 -3.72 8.82
C SER A 66 7.40 -2.36 8.39
N LEU A 67 6.55 -1.33 8.31
CA LEU A 67 6.99 0.03 7.99
C LEU A 67 7.96 0.56 9.04
N ALA A 68 7.62 0.42 10.32
CA ALA A 68 8.51 0.79 11.41
C ALA A 68 9.85 0.02 11.36
N CYS A 69 9.82 -1.29 11.04
CA CYS A 69 11.04 -2.09 10.90
C CYS A 69 11.94 -1.60 9.75
N TYR A 70 11.39 -1.29 8.57
CA TYR A 70 12.20 -0.78 7.46
C TYR A 70 12.76 0.62 7.75
N LEU A 71 11.99 1.49 8.40
CA LEU A 71 12.50 2.78 8.87
C LEU A 71 13.66 2.60 9.87
N ALA A 72 13.53 1.67 10.83
CA ALA A 72 14.58 1.36 11.78
C ALA A 72 15.84 0.77 11.13
N GLN A 73 15.71 0.16 9.95
CA GLN A 73 16.84 -0.30 9.13
C GLN A 73 17.45 0.81 8.26
N GLY A 74 17.00 2.06 8.40
CA GLY A 74 17.54 3.22 7.67
C GLY A 74 17.00 3.39 6.26
N GLN A 75 15.90 2.73 5.89
CA GLN A 75 15.27 2.94 4.59
C GLN A 75 14.62 4.34 4.50
N ASP A 76 14.66 4.94 3.30
CA ASP A 76 13.83 6.12 3.01
C ASP A 76 12.35 5.77 3.24
N ILE A 77 11.56 6.74 3.72
CA ILE A 77 10.16 6.49 4.07
C ILE A 77 9.33 6.00 2.87
N ARG A 78 9.63 6.46 1.66
CA ARG A 78 8.95 6.02 0.44
C ARG A 78 9.29 4.57 0.16
N ASP A 79 10.56 4.20 0.26
CA ASP A 79 11.02 2.82 0.09
C ASP A 79 10.43 1.91 1.17
N ALA A 80 10.39 2.36 2.43
CA ALA A 80 9.79 1.64 3.53
C ALA A 80 8.29 1.37 3.29
N VAL A 81 7.56 2.30 2.68
CA VAL A 81 6.16 2.07 2.25
C VAL A 81 6.09 0.98 1.17
N ILE A 82 6.93 1.04 0.14
CA ILE A 82 6.95 0.04 -0.95
C ILE A 82 7.33 -1.34 -0.43
N LEU A 83 8.36 -1.44 0.40
CA LEU A 83 8.84 -2.69 0.98
C LEU A 83 7.79 -3.31 1.92
N SER A 84 7.13 -2.49 2.74
CA SER A 84 6.03 -2.94 3.62
C SER A 84 4.83 -3.44 2.83
N ARG A 85 4.45 -2.73 1.77
CA ARG A 85 3.37 -3.16 0.86
C ARG A 85 3.71 -4.45 0.15
N SER A 86 4.96 -4.61 -0.28
CA SER A 86 5.47 -5.84 -0.90
C SER A 86 5.39 -7.03 0.07
N TYR A 87 5.80 -6.80 1.32
CA TYR A 87 5.71 -7.78 2.40
C TYR A 87 4.25 -8.22 2.65
N ILE A 88 3.34 -7.26 2.76
CA ILE A 88 1.91 -7.53 2.95
C ILE A 88 1.32 -8.30 1.78
N ASN A 89 1.61 -7.88 0.54
CA ASN A 89 1.10 -8.53 -0.65
C ASN A 89 1.50 -10.01 -0.70
N ARG A 90 2.80 -10.29 -0.47
CA ARG A 90 3.30 -11.67 -0.40
C ARG A 90 2.62 -12.46 0.72
N GLY A 91 2.57 -11.92 1.93
CA GLY A 91 2.03 -12.66 3.07
C GLY A 91 0.53 -12.95 2.96
N ILE A 92 -0.23 -12.10 2.26
CA ILE A 92 -1.61 -12.39 1.87
C ILE A 92 -1.66 -13.47 0.78
N ARG A 93 -0.86 -13.33 -0.28
CA ARG A 93 -0.80 -14.26 -1.42
C ARG A 93 -0.48 -15.69 -0.98
N GLU A 94 0.47 -15.82 -0.07
CA GLU A 94 0.98 -17.10 0.44
C GLU A 94 0.32 -17.53 1.74
N SER A 95 -0.80 -16.89 2.11
CA SER A 95 -1.57 -17.27 3.28
C SER A 95 -2.03 -18.72 3.22
N GLN A 96 -1.97 -19.38 4.38
CA GLN A 96 -2.36 -20.77 4.55
C GLN A 96 -3.72 -20.87 5.25
N THR A 97 -4.49 -21.89 4.89
CA THR A 97 -5.76 -22.19 5.57
C THR A 97 -5.48 -23.14 6.73
N LEU A 98 -5.82 -22.72 7.95
CA LEU A 98 -5.79 -23.56 9.15
C LEU A 98 -7.18 -23.59 9.77
N GLY A 99 -7.91 -24.68 9.52
CA GLY A 99 -9.31 -24.80 9.90
C GLY A 99 -10.14 -23.66 9.27
N PRO A 100 -10.93 -22.90 10.05
CA PRO A 100 -11.74 -21.79 9.53
C PRO A 100 -10.95 -20.50 9.27
N TYR A 101 -9.65 -20.46 9.59
CA TYR A 101 -8.84 -19.25 9.50
C TYR A 101 -7.91 -19.26 8.29
N GLN A 102 -7.69 -18.07 7.72
CA GLN A 102 -6.59 -17.83 6.79
C GLN A 102 -5.48 -17.06 7.51
N LEU A 103 -4.33 -17.68 7.64
CA LEU A 103 -3.17 -17.17 8.37
C LEU A 103 -2.24 -16.43 7.42
N PHE A 104 -1.84 -15.22 7.80
CA PHE A 104 -0.85 -14.44 7.08
C PHE A 104 0.51 -15.16 7.10
N SER A 105 1.18 -15.24 5.95
CA SER A 105 2.50 -15.87 5.83
C SER A 105 3.62 -14.87 6.10
N HIS A 106 4.42 -15.12 7.13
CA HIS A 106 5.61 -14.32 7.45
C HIS A 106 6.86 -14.97 6.84
N GLN A 107 7.56 -14.25 5.95
CA GLN A 107 8.78 -14.73 5.31
C GLN A 107 9.78 -13.60 5.09
N GLN A 108 11.07 -13.94 5.10
CA GLN A 108 12.19 -13.02 4.82
C GLN A 108 12.88 -13.29 3.47
N GLN A 109 12.29 -14.10 2.60
CA GLN A 109 12.84 -14.33 1.26
C GLN A 109 12.86 -13.03 0.44
N PRO A 110 13.71 -12.94 -0.61
CA PRO A 110 13.65 -11.84 -1.57
C PRO A 110 12.25 -11.68 -2.18
N PHE A 111 11.86 -10.45 -2.52
CA PHE A 111 10.59 -10.20 -3.19
C PHE A 111 10.63 -10.61 -4.65
N ALA A 112 9.54 -11.18 -5.15
CA ALA A 112 9.32 -11.32 -6.58
C ALA A 112 8.69 -10.04 -7.14
N LEU A 113 8.83 -9.78 -8.45
CA LEU A 113 8.24 -8.60 -9.09
C LEU A 113 6.72 -8.48 -8.85
N ARG A 114 6.01 -9.61 -8.75
CA ARG A 114 4.56 -9.67 -8.45
C ARG A 114 4.20 -9.24 -7.02
N ASP A 115 5.16 -9.21 -6.11
CA ASP A 115 4.94 -8.76 -4.74
C ASP A 115 4.99 -7.23 -4.67
N ILE A 116 5.82 -6.61 -5.52
CA ILE A 116 6.06 -5.16 -5.54
C ILE A 116 4.82 -4.42 -6.08
N PRO A 117 4.29 -3.42 -5.34
CA PRO A 117 3.15 -2.64 -5.81
C PRO A 117 3.53 -1.76 -7.00
N ARG A 118 2.53 -1.41 -7.81
CA ARG A 118 2.66 -0.38 -8.84
C ARG A 118 2.46 0.99 -8.24
N LEU A 119 3.04 2.00 -8.88
CA LEU A 119 2.87 3.40 -8.49
C LEU A 119 2.03 4.16 -9.50
N SER A 120 1.22 5.08 -9.00
CA SER A 120 0.54 6.10 -9.81
C SER A 120 0.59 7.44 -9.10
N TYR A 121 0.73 8.53 -9.85
CA TYR A 121 0.69 9.89 -9.29
C TYR A 121 -0.70 10.52 -9.36
N THR A 122 -1.62 9.86 -10.06
CA THR A 122 -3.02 10.28 -10.14
C THR A 122 -3.95 9.07 -10.00
N PRO A 123 -5.16 9.23 -9.44
CA PRO A 123 -6.04 8.09 -9.20
C PRO A 123 -6.62 7.48 -10.49
N ASP A 124 -6.76 8.26 -11.56
CA ASP A 124 -7.37 7.86 -12.84
C ASP A 124 -6.52 6.87 -13.66
N LEU A 125 -5.22 6.80 -13.39
CA LEU A 125 -4.29 5.87 -14.05
C LEU A 125 -4.18 4.51 -13.34
N ILE A 126 -4.79 4.35 -12.15
CA ILE A 126 -4.79 3.08 -11.43
C ILE A 126 -5.45 1.99 -12.30
N GLY A 127 -4.74 0.88 -12.46
CA GLY A 127 -5.22 -0.27 -13.24
C GLY A 127 -5.23 -0.07 -14.76
N LYS A 128 -4.88 1.12 -15.27
CA LYS A 128 -4.76 1.35 -16.70
C LYS A 128 -3.56 0.59 -17.26
N SER A 129 -3.75 0.00 -18.44
CA SER A 129 -2.67 -0.59 -19.23
C SER A 129 -2.39 0.33 -20.40
N PHE A 130 -1.12 0.59 -20.65
CA PHE A 130 -0.67 1.41 -21.77
C PHE A 130 0.01 0.52 -22.79
N SER A 131 -0.39 0.65 -24.04
CA SER A 131 0.35 0.08 -25.16
C SER A 131 1.38 1.10 -25.60
N PHE A 132 2.65 0.81 -25.35
CA PHE A 132 3.74 1.61 -25.89
C PHE A 132 4.07 1.10 -27.30
N PRO A 133 4.32 1.99 -28.28
CA PRO A 133 4.89 1.57 -29.56
C PRO A 133 6.19 0.81 -29.32
N GLU A 134 6.43 -0.23 -30.12
CA GLU A 134 7.72 -0.95 -30.16
C GLU A 134 8.86 -0.04 -30.59
#